data_AF-R5XYH5-F1
#
_entry.id   AF-R5XYH5-F1
#
_cell.length_a   1.000
_cell.length_b   1.000
_cell.length_c   1.000
_cell.angle_alpha   90.00
_cell.angle_beta   90.00
_cell.angle_gamma   90.00
#
_symmetry.space_group_name_H-M   'P 1'
#
loop_
_entity.id
_entity.type
_entity.pdbx_description
1 polymer ?
#
loop_
_entity_poly.entity_id
_entity_poly.type
_entity_poly.pdbx_seq_one_letter_code
_entity_poly.pdbx_strand_id
1 'polypeptide(L)'
;MSTKPLRGSKPQPDHIFISIADDAKTTMNVTWRTSIDVKSGYVLYREDGSEEVKRTDADTDAFKSDIDISNMFWVKLTGLKPDTKYFYTCGDDEHRSGEFSFTTEPENLTKFKFICVSDQQKGDLIDPDYSYFTGILKKVLEENPDARFILTGGDNTNCGQHEIQWNGTFEGMQGVVESIPLQMALGNHDNRGFRDPVHEQGRYYAEPAEFFDNQFKGSYAYDGPKDWKTENYTFNYGNVHFQMIGINGPEDVNEWMINDMKKNRRQWNIGTYHFPICYSGSNCANYDAYPMMTEGFEMLDLVFSGHEHNFSRSFPRRNEELFERPSQGTVHYMLGNSNQNPPGTRAISKVWHSAFYCEEEPVSVVAIVEVDGDKMTLTSKIVEDGRIVDKCTIDKGKDEIVPYAIAPKFNQTRMTFKGALMGLCQSGVKCENVDGVWYACFGTLVGYIGGYVLKEKGKITLEVYGKRVEFFENSDRVIVNGEEKAICAKVLRIHDQLYMPASACELFDMRWAYAERNNFISFEHESESHPITVQP
;
A
#
# COMPACT_ATOMS: atom_id res chain seq x y z
N MET A 1 -9.77 21.26 -30.06
CA MET A 1 -8.69 21.74 -29.17
C MET A 1 -9.35 22.62 -28.13
N SER A 2 -9.60 22.08 -26.95
CA SER A 2 -10.05 22.88 -25.80
C SER A 2 -8.90 23.82 -25.44
N THR A 3 -9.13 25.13 -25.47
CA THR A 3 -8.18 26.09 -24.94
C THR A 3 -7.99 25.80 -23.45
N LYS A 4 -6.74 25.54 -23.03
CA LYS A 4 -6.40 25.37 -21.61
C LYS A 4 -7.02 26.51 -20.78
N PRO A 5 -7.61 26.23 -19.60
CA PRO A 5 -8.12 27.27 -18.72
C PRO A 5 -7.00 28.21 -18.22
N LEU A 6 -7.38 29.26 -17.48
CA LEU A 6 -6.45 30.26 -16.97
C LEU A 6 -5.38 29.64 -16.05
N ARG A 7 -4.11 30.03 -16.25
CA ARG A 7 -2.90 29.67 -15.48
C ARG A 7 -3.12 29.67 -13.97
N GLY A 8 -2.81 28.55 -13.29
CA GLY A 8 -2.85 28.43 -11.83
C GLY A 8 -1.51 28.75 -11.16
N SER A 9 -0.39 28.41 -11.82
CA SER A 9 0.96 28.64 -11.30
C SER A 9 1.35 30.13 -11.33
N LYS A 10 2.10 30.56 -10.32
CA LYS A 10 2.60 31.94 -10.16
C LYS A 10 4.13 31.97 -10.13
N PRO A 11 4.78 33.12 -10.41
CA PRO A 11 6.23 33.23 -10.25
C PRO A 11 6.71 32.94 -8.82
N GLN A 12 5.88 33.24 -7.81
CA GLN A 12 6.13 32.88 -6.41
C GLN A 12 6.18 31.35 -6.23
N PRO A 13 7.22 30.79 -5.58
CA PRO A 13 7.29 29.37 -5.25
C PRO A 13 6.06 28.83 -4.50
N ASP A 14 5.50 27.73 -4.99
CA ASP A 14 4.49 26.90 -4.33
C ASP A 14 4.88 25.41 -4.40
N HIS A 15 4.04 24.51 -3.87
CA HIS A 15 4.31 23.06 -3.77
C HIS A 15 5.67 22.76 -3.13
N ILE A 16 6.03 23.57 -2.13
CA ILE A 16 7.33 23.48 -1.46
C ILE A 16 7.28 22.27 -0.53
N PHE A 17 8.21 21.34 -0.69
CA PHE A 17 8.43 20.28 0.29
C PHE A 17 9.88 19.81 0.29
N ILE A 18 10.25 19.14 1.37
CA ILE A 18 11.55 18.46 1.49
C ILE A 18 11.37 16.95 1.57
N SER A 19 12.42 16.23 1.20
CA SER A 19 12.43 14.76 1.12
C SER A 19 13.84 14.21 1.34
N ILE A 20 13.91 12.96 1.78
CA ILE A 20 15.14 12.19 1.88
C ILE A 20 15.29 11.40 0.57
N ALA A 21 16.48 11.44 -0.04
CA ALA A 21 16.78 10.69 -1.27
C ALA A 21 18.08 9.88 -1.19
N ASP A 22 18.94 10.13 -0.20
CA ASP A 22 20.20 9.41 -0.03
C ASP A 22 20.53 9.29 1.47
N ASP A 23 21.76 9.62 1.86
CA ASP A 23 22.20 9.66 3.25
C ASP A 23 21.63 10.91 3.94
N ALA A 24 20.58 10.73 4.74
CA ALA A 24 19.89 11.79 5.48
C ALA A 24 20.80 12.53 6.48
N LYS A 25 22.01 12.01 6.77
CA LYS A 25 22.99 12.69 7.62
C LYS A 25 23.68 13.86 6.91
N THR A 26 23.77 13.80 5.58
CA THR A 26 24.58 14.75 4.79
C THR A 26 23.84 15.34 3.59
N THR A 27 22.59 14.95 3.38
CA THR A 27 21.77 15.38 2.25
C THR A 27 20.34 15.73 2.66
N MET A 28 19.71 16.61 1.88
CA MET A 28 18.28 16.93 1.94
C MET A 28 17.83 17.43 0.57
N ASN A 29 16.70 16.94 0.08
CA ASN A 29 16.11 17.43 -1.15
C ASN A 29 15.11 18.54 -0.87
N VAL A 30 15.06 19.55 -1.74
CA VAL A 30 14.05 20.61 -1.74
C VAL A 30 13.40 20.64 -3.11
N THR A 31 12.08 20.54 -3.13
CA THR A 31 11.27 20.62 -4.35
C THR A 31 10.32 21.81 -4.26
N TRP A 32 10.11 22.51 -5.37
CA TRP A 32 9.04 23.51 -5.50
C TRP A 32 8.60 23.66 -6.95
N ARG A 33 7.48 24.34 -7.14
CA ARG A 33 6.95 24.71 -8.45
C ARG A 33 6.90 26.25 -8.57
N THR A 34 7.07 26.74 -9.78
CA THR A 34 6.71 28.11 -10.16
C THR A 34 6.02 28.10 -11.52
N SER A 35 5.58 29.27 -11.95
CA SER A 35 5.18 29.50 -13.33
C SER A 35 6.36 29.41 -14.30
N ILE A 36 6.10 29.14 -15.58
CA ILE A 36 7.14 29.12 -16.64
C ILE A 36 7.90 30.44 -16.84
N ASP A 37 7.50 31.55 -16.21
CA ASP A 37 8.21 32.83 -16.38
C ASP A 37 9.56 32.80 -15.66
N VAL A 38 9.65 32.04 -14.57
CA VAL A 38 10.89 31.78 -13.81
C VAL A 38 11.66 30.68 -14.51
N LYS A 39 12.86 30.99 -15.01
CA LYS A 39 13.68 30.06 -15.83
C LYS A 39 14.75 29.31 -15.05
N SER A 40 14.99 29.73 -13.82
CA SER A 40 16.06 29.24 -12.96
C SER A 40 15.70 29.56 -11.53
N GLY A 41 16.09 28.68 -10.60
CA GLY A 41 15.94 28.93 -9.17
C GLY A 41 17.07 28.27 -8.40
N TYR A 42 17.16 28.60 -7.12
CA TYR A 42 18.20 28.09 -6.23
C TYR A 42 17.74 28.07 -4.79
N VAL A 43 18.34 27.19 -4.00
CA VAL A 43 18.19 27.17 -2.55
C VAL A 43 19.32 27.96 -1.91
N LEU A 44 18.96 28.86 -0.99
CA LEU A 44 19.90 29.42 -0.02
C LEU A 44 19.70 28.70 1.30
N TYR A 45 20.79 28.28 1.94
CA TYR A 45 20.72 27.58 3.21
C TYR A 45 21.90 27.93 4.11
N ARG A 46 21.68 27.84 5.42
CA ARG A 46 22.69 28.12 6.44
C ARG A 46 22.47 27.22 7.65
N GLU A 47 23.57 26.89 8.33
CA GLU A 47 23.54 26.22 9.63
C GLU A 47 22.94 27.15 10.68
N ASP A 48 22.19 26.60 11.63
CA ASP A 48 21.69 27.37 12.78
C ASP A 48 22.84 28.00 13.57
N GLY A 49 22.73 29.30 13.87
CA GLY A 49 23.79 30.09 14.48
C GLY A 49 24.94 30.53 13.55
N SER A 50 24.95 30.12 12.28
CA SER A 50 25.93 30.60 11.27
C SER A 50 25.39 31.77 10.45
N GLU A 51 26.28 32.72 10.13
CA GLU A 51 26.03 33.79 9.15
C GLU A 51 26.43 33.38 7.71
N GLU A 52 27.14 32.26 7.55
CA GLU A 52 27.55 31.76 6.24
C GLU A 52 26.37 31.17 5.48
N VAL A 53 25.90 31.88 4.46
CA VAL A 53 24.85 31.41 3.54
C VAL A 53 25.50 30.69 2.37
N LYS A 54 25.09 29.44 2.17
CA LYS A 54 25.45 28.62 1.01
C LYS A 54 24.32 28.67 -0.03
N ARG A 55 24.69 28.46 -1.28
CA ARG A 55 23.78 28.41 -2.43
C ARG A 55 23.94 27.10 -3.18
N THR A 56 22.82 26.53 -3.62
CA THR A 56 22.80 25.41 -4.56
C THR A 56 21.75 25.69 -5.62
N ASP A 57 22.17 25.69 -6.88
CA ASP A 57 21.26 25.90 -8.01
C ASP A 57 20.37 24.68 -8.23
N ALA A 58 19.15 24.92 -8.71
CA ALA A 58 18.17 23.88 -8.97
C ALA A 58 18.29 23.29 -10.37
N ASP A 59 18.08 21.99 -10.47
CA ASP A 59 17.61 21.38 -11.71
C ASP A 59 16.17 21.80 -11.95
N THR A 60 15.79 21.98 -13.21
CA THR A 60 14.43 22.40 -13.58
C THR A 60 13.95 21.69 -14.82
N ASP A 61 12.65 21.40 -14.86
CA ASP A 61 11.97 20.96 -16.07
C ASP A 61 10.52 21.45 -16.09
N ALA A 62 9.95 21.52 -17.29
CA ALA A 62 8.58 21.93 -17.48
C ALA A 62 7.62 20.79 -17.12
N PHE A 63 6.67 21.05 -16.24
CA PHE A 63 5.53 20.19 -15.97
C PHE A 63 4.34 20.65 -16.81
N LYS A 64 3.86 19.77 -17.69
CA LYS A 64 2.69 20.03 -18.55
C LYS A 64 1.51 19.24 -17.99
N SER A 65 0.49 19.94 -17.53
CA SER A 65 -0.73 19.33 -17.02
C SER A 65 -1.95 19.65 -17.90
N ASP A 66 -3.12 19.26 -17.42
CA ASP A 66 -4.43 19.60 -17.96
C ASP A 66 -4.86 21.05 -17.68
N ILE A 67 -4.26 21.71 -16.68
CA ILE A 67 -4.57 23.10 -16.29
C ILE A 67 -3.51 24.08 -16.80
N ASP A 68 -2.24 23.80 -16.56
CA ASP A 68 -1.13 24.73 -16.77
C ASP A 68 0.06 24.11 -17.52
N ILE A 69 1.05 24.95 -17.84
CA ILE A 69 2.43 24.53 -18.02
C ILE A 69 3.23 25.34 -16.99
N SER A 70 3.85 24.64 -16.05
CA SER A 70 4.63 25.19 -14.93
C SER A 70 6.07 24.66 -15.00
N ASN A 71 6.95 25.22 -14.16
CA ASN A 71 8.31 24.71 -13.99
C ASN A 71 8.42 24.07 -12.60
N MET A 72 8.91 22.84 -12.57
CA MET A 72 9.34 22.18 -11.34
C MET A 72 10.81 22.42 -11.12
N PHE A 73 11.21 22.53 -9.87
CA PHE A 73 12.58 22.74 -9.44
C PHE A 73 12.95 21.72 -8.37
N TRP A 74 14.14 21.15 -8.51
CA TRP A 74 14.68 20.18 -7.58
C TRP A 74 16.10 20.57 -7.19
N VAL A 75 16.39 20.54 -5.90
CA VAL A 75 17.73 20.75 -5.36
C VAL A 75 18.07 19.60 -4.43
N LYS A 76 19.20 18.94 -4.68
CA LYS A 76 19.86 18.04 -3.73
C LYS A 76 20.93 18.79 -2.96
N LEU A 77 20.64 19.16 -1.72
CA LEU A 77 21.65 19.70 -0.81
C LEU A 77 22.61 18.58 -0.42
N THR A 78 23.90 18.86 -0.42
CA THR A 78 24.96 17.88 -0.09
C THR A 78 26.02 18.50 0.80
N GLY A 79 26.83 17.64 1.44
CA GLY A 79 27.89 18.10 2.35
C GLY A 79 27.35 18.77 3.62
N LEU A 80 26.11 18.45 3.99
CA LEU A 80 25.53 18.86 5.26
C LEU A 80 26.21 18.12 6.41
N LYS A 81 26.22 18.74 7.60
CA LYS A 81 26.70 18.10 8.81
C LYS A 81 25.59 17.23 9.40
N PRO A 82 25.90 16.04 9.95
CA PRO A 82 24.95 15.26 10.74
C PRO A 82 24.44 16.02 11.98
N ASP A 83 23.26 15.66 12.47
CA ASP A 83 22.62 16.25 13.67
C ASP A 83 22.62 17.80 13.69
N THR A 84 22.37 18.41 12.54
CA THR A 84 22.50 19.87 12.38
C THR A 84 21.22 20.45 11.81
N LYS A 85 20.73 21.50 12.48
CA LYS A 85 19.60 22.29 11.99
C LYS A 85 20.08 23.27 10.92
N TYR A 86 19.35 23.29 9.81
CA TYR A 86 19.55 24.23 8.72
C TYR A 86 18.30 25.07 8.51
N PHE A 87 18.50 26.35 8.19
CA PHE A 87 17.46 27.22 7.64
C PHE A 87 17.64 27.32 6.14
N TYR A 88 16.54 27.39 5.39
CA TYR A 88 16.59 27.51 3.95
C TYR A 88 15.45 28.35 3.36
N THR A 89 15.69 28.87 2.15
CA THR A 89 14.68 29.48 1.26
C THR A 89 14.89 28.95 -0.16
N CYS A 90 13.83 28.87 -0.96
CA CYS A 90 13.90 28.50 -2.37
C CYS A 90 13.23 29.55 -3.27
N GLY A 91 13.55 29.53 -4.56
CA GLY A 91 13.06 30.49 -5.55
C GLY A 91 14.20 31.16 -6.33
N ASP A 92 13.93 32.32 -6.91
CA ASP A 92 14.91 33.14 -7.64
C ASP A 92 15.26 34.42 -6.85
N ASP A 93 15.84 35.41 -7.53
CA ASP A 93 16.21 36.70 -6.91
C ASP A 93 14.99 37.60 -6.65
N GLU A 94 13.91 37.45 -7.41
CA GLU A 94 12.71 38.31 -7.39
C GLU A 94 11.55 37.68 -6.59
N HIS A 95 11.46 36.35 -6.59
CA HIS A 95 10.39 35.52 -6.07
C HIS A 95 11.00 34.43 -5.18
N ARG A 96 10.91 34.62 -3.86
CA ARG A 96 11.53 33.73 -2.87
C ARG A 96 10.51 33.29 -1.83
N SER A 97 10.63 32.04 -1.38
CA SER A 97 9.82 31.48 -0.31
C SER A 97 10.03 32.20 1.02
N GLY A 98 9.18 31.89 2.01
CA GLY A 98 9.53 32.11 3.41
C GLY A 98 10.76 31.30 3.83
N GLU A 99 11.31 31.61 5.01
CA GLU A 99 12.39 30.81 5.61
C GLU A 99 11.78 29.60 6.32
N PHE A 100 12.27 28.42 5.99
CA PHE A 100 11.91 27.14 6.61
C PHE A 100 13.14 26.50 7.24
N SER A 101 12.95 25.39 7.96
CA SER A 101 14.09 24.69 8.56
C SER A 101 13.92 23.17 8.57
N PHE A 102 15.03 22.46 8.52
CA PHE A 102 15.08 21.01 8.70
C PHE A 102 16.27 20.62 9.57
N THR A 103 16.29 19.39 10.05
CA THR A 103 17.42 18.84 10.82
C THR A 103 17.89 17.55 10.16
N THR A 104 19.19 17.45 9.90
CA THR A 104 19.81 16.24 9.34
C THR A 104 19.82 15.10 10.36
N GLU A 105 19.90 13.87 9.86
CA GLU A 105 20.03 12.69 10.71
C GLU A 105 21.34 12.74 11.54
N PRO A 106 21.32 12.36 12.83
CA PRO A 106 22.54 12.15 13.62
C PRO A 106 23.38 10.97 13.16
N GLU A 107 24.68 10.99 13.48
CA GLU A 107 25.53 9.82 13.29
C GLU A 107 25.09 8.64 14.18
N ASN A 108 25.13 7.42 13.63
CA ASN A 108 24.81 6.18 14.32
C ASN A 108 23.41 6.18 14.99
N LEU A 109 22.42 6.83 14.39
CA LEU A 109 21.06 6.87 14.93
C LEU A 109 20.39 5.49 14.90
N THR A 110 19.96 5.00 16.06
CA THR A 110 19.18 3.75 16.17
C THR A 110 17.83 3.95 16.86
N LYS A 111 17.53 5.16 17.32
CA LYS A 111 16.26 5.50 17.97
C LYS A 111 15.64 6.74 17.33
N PHE A 112 14.48 6.59 16.73
CA PHE A 112 13.76 7.69 16.09
C PHE A 112 12.30 7.35 15.86
N LYS A 113 11.50 8.35 15.51
CA LYS A 113 10.09 8.20 15.16
C LYS A 113 9.79 8.74 13.78
N PHE A 114 8.79 8.17 13.14
CA PHE A 114 8.16 8.71 11.94
C PHE A 114 6.66 8.47 11.98
N ILE A 115 5.93 9.27 11.19
CA ILE A 115 4.48 9.18 11.08
C ILE A 115 4.14 8.52 9.75
N CYS A 116 3.25 7.54 9.78
CA CYS A 116 2.67 6.94 8.59
C CYS A 116 1.21 7.38 8.46
N VAL A 117 0.87 7.79 7.26
CA VAL A 117 -0.49 8.15 6.83
C VAL A 117 -0.79 7.39 5.54
N SER A 118 -2.06 7.19 5.23
CA SER A 118 -2.47 6.60 3.96
C SER A 118 -3.86 7.05 3.61
N ASP A 119 -4.17 7.03 2.32
CA ASP A 119 -5.52 7.29 1.83
C ASP A 119 -6.05 8.62 2.39
N GLN A 120 -5.20 9.66 2.31
CA GLN A 120 -5.56 11.02 2.72
C GLN A 120 -6.39 11.78 1.68
N GLN A 121 -6.56 11.23 0.48
CA GLN A 121 -7.31 11.81 -0.62
C GLN A 121 -8.74 12.17 -0.21
N LYS A 122 -9.20 13.39 -0.53
CA LYS A 122 -10.54 13.84 -0.11
C LYS A 122 -11.10 14.91 -1.03
N GLY A 123 -12.42 14.98 -1.09
CA GLY A 123 -13.16 15.90 -1.95
C GLY A 123 -13.41 15.36 -3.35
N ASP A 124 -14.18 16.12 -4.12
CA ASP A 124 -14.57 15.74 -5.49
C ASP A 124 -13.42 16.00 -6.47
N LEU A 125 -13.50 15.44 -7.68
CA LEU A 125 -12.40 15.44 -8.66
C LEU A 125 -11.92 16.85 -9.06
N ILE A 126 -12.78 17.87 -8.92
CA ILE A 126 -12.52 19.26 -9.34
C ILE A 126 -12.40 20.26 -8.18
N ASP A 127 -12.73 19.86 -6.95
CA ASP A 127 -12.68 20.70 -5.76
C ASP A 127 -12.16 19.89 -4.56
N PRO A 128 -10.86 19.54 -4.57
CA PRO A 128 -10.25 18.78 -3.48
C PRO A 128 -10.18 19.59 -2.18
N ASP A 129 -10.48 18.96 -1.05
CA ASP A 129 -10.37 19.57 0.29
C ASP A 129 -9.53 18.70 1.22
N TYR A 130 -8.31 19.16 1.49
CA TYR A 130 -7.36 18.51 2.40
C TYR A 130 -7.26 19.23 3.76
N SER A 131 -8.07 20.26 4.02
CA SER A 131 -7.97 21.08 5.25
C SER A 131 -8.17 20.26 6.53
N TYR A 132 -9.06 19.28 6.49
CA TYR A 132 -9.25 18.33 7.59
C TYR A 132 -7.97 17.54 7.87
N PHE A 133 -7.39 16.95 6.82
CA PHE A 133 -6.13 16.23 6.91
C PHE A 133 -4.97 17.12 7.41
N THR A 134 -4.90 18.39 7.00
CA THR A 134 -3.95 19.37 7.55
C THR A 134 -4.05 19.46 9.07
N GLY A 135 -5.26 19.57 9.60
CA GLY A 135 -5.52 19.66 11.03
C GLY A 135 -5.12 18.39 11.78
N ILE A 136 -5.43 17.23 11.19
CA ILE A 136 -5.03 15.91 11.70
C ILE A 136 -3.51 15.80 11.76
N LEU A 137 -2.81 16.11 10.67
CA LEU A 137 -1.37 16.01 10.58
C LEU A 137 -0.67 16.95 11.58
N LYS A 138 -1.10 18.21 11.68
CA LYS A 138 -0.57 19.18 12.65
C LYS A 138 -0.76 18.70 14.09
N LYS A 139 -1.95 18.23 14.45
CA LYS A 139 -2.22 17.67 15.79
C LYS A 139 -1.30 16.49 16.10
N VAL A 140 -1.13 15.56 15.15
CA VAL A 140 -0.29 14.37 15.35
C VAL A 140 1.18 14.75 15.54
N LEU A 141 1.67 15.75 14.81
CA LEU A 141 3.04 16.26 14.91
C LEU A 141 3.27 17.07 16.20
N GLU A 142 2.28 17.84 16.65
CA GLU A 142 2.33 18.52 17.96
C GLU A 142 2.47 17.51 19.10
N GLU A 143 1.79 16.36 19.00
CA GLU A 143 1.91 15.26 19.96
C GLU A 143 3.20 14.43 19.79
N ASN A 144 3.89 14.55 18.64
CA ASN A 144 5.10 13.81 18.30
C ASN A 144 6.17 14.75 17.69
N PRO A 145 6.65 15.76 18.45
CA PRO A 145 7.56 16.78 17.93
C PRO A 145 8.95 16.25 17.57
N ASP A 146 9.25 15.00 17.96
CA ASP A 146 10.47 14.28 17.61
C ASP A 146 10.34 13.40 16.35
N ALA A 147 9.19 13.40 15.67
CA ALA A 147 9.00 12.73 14.39
C ALA A 147 9.96 13.30 13.33
N ARG A 148 10.62 12.42 12.59
CA ARG A 148 11.71 12.76 11.67
C ARG A 148 11.27 12.91 10.22
N PHE A 149 10.19 12.26 9.83
CA PHE A 149 9.60 12.34 8.50
C PHE A 149 8.16 11.79 8.54
N ILE A 150 7.43 12.05 7.45
CA ILE A 150 6.12 11.50 7.16
C ILE A 150 6.27 10.55 5.97
N LEU A 151 5.70 9.35 6.10
CA LEU A 151 5.64 8.35 5.05
C LEU A 151 4.19 8.13 4.65
N THR A 152 3.89 8.11 3.35
CA THR A 152 2.52 7.83 2.86
C THR A 152 2.40 6.42 2.31
N GLY A 153 1.26 5.77 2.55
CA GLY A 153 0.89 4.46 2.00
C GLY A 153 0.31 4.49 0.58
N GLY A 154 0.42 5.63 -0.11
CA GLY A 154 -0.22 5.85 -1.42
C GLY A 154 -1.58 6.54 -1.31
N ASP A 155 -2.18 6.78 -2.47
CA ASP A 155 -3.41 7.56 -2.63
C ASP A 155 -3.27 8.95 -2.00
N ASN A 156 -2.21 9.63 -2.44
CA ASN A 156 -1.92 10.99 -2.00
C ASN A 156 -2.94 11.98 -2.50
N THR A 157 -3.46 11.70 -3.70
CA THR A 157 -4.48 12.47 -4.40
C THR A 157 -5.71 11.62 -4.68
N ASN A 158 -6.86 12.24 -4.94
CA ASN A 158 -8.03 11.48 -5.38
C ASN A 158 -7.97 11.19 -6.89
N CYS A 159 -7.25 11.99 -7.66
CA CYS A 159 -7.13 11.81 -9.10
C CYS A 159 -5.84 12.44 -9.62
N GLY A 160 -4.72 11.74 -9.45
CA GLY A 160 -3.38 12.29 -9.65
C GLY A 160 -3.07 12.71 -11.09
N GLN A 161 -3.86 12.30 -12.08
CA GLN A 161 -3.74 12.79 -13.46
C GLN A 161 -4.51 14.10 -13.73
N HIS A 162 -4.84 14.85 -12.67
CA HIS A 162 -5.38 16.21 -12.75
C HIS A 162 -4.62 17.14 -11.79
N GLU A 163 -4.06 18.24 -12.29
CA GLU A 163 -3.19 19.12 -11.47
C GLU A 163 -3.91 19.75 -10.28
N ILE A 164 -5.23 19.96 -10.36
CA ILE A 164 -6.00 20.52 -9.24
C ILE A 164 -5.88 19.67 -7.97
N GLN A 165 -5.75 18.35 -8.11
CA GLN A 165 -5.61 17.42 -6.98
C GLN A 165 -4.26 17.59 -6.27
N TRP A 166 -3.18 17.81 -7.03
CA TRP A 166 -1.87 18.11 -6.49
C TRP A 166 -1.84 19.51 -5.83
N ASN A 167 -2.52 20.50 -6.42
CA ASN A 167 -2.69 21.82 -5.80
C ASN A 167 -3.33 21.70 -4.41
N GLY A 168 -4.47 21.00 -4.32
CA GLY A 168 -5.16 20.79 -3.04
C GLY A 168 -4.30 20.02 -2.04
N THR A 169 -3.56 19.01 -2.49
CA THR A 169 -2.70 18.19 -1.62
C THR A 169 -1.60 19.03 -0.98
N PHE A 170 -0.85 19.80 -1.77
CA PHE A 170 0.23 20.63 -1.23
C PHE A 170 -0.29 21.85 -0.48
N GLU A 171 -1.42 22.43 -0.86
CA GLU A 171 -2.11 23.45 -0.05
C GLU A 171 -2.49 22.89 1.33
N GLY A 172 -3.05 21.69 1.37
CA GLY A 172 -3.38 20.97 2.60
C GLY A 172 -2.18 20.51 3.44
N MET A 173 -0.96 20.57 2.91
CA MET A 173 0.25 20.20 3.66
C MET A 173 1.09 21.42 4.07
N GLN A 174 0.65 22.65 3.77
CA GLN A 174 1.38 23.87 4.09
C GLN A 174 1.62 24.05 5.60
N GLY A 175 2.84 24.49 5.92
CA GLY A 175 3.36 24.65 7.27
C GLY A 175 3.78 23.34 7.92
N VAL A 176 3.94 22.27 7.14
CA VAL A 176 4.41 20.95 7.61
C VAL A 176 5.53 20.45 6.72
N VAL A 177 5.25 20.18 5.44
CA VAL A 177 6.16 19.46 4.54
C VAL A 177 7.33 20.31 4.05
N GLU A 178 7.31 21.62 4.31
CA GLU A 178 8.45 22.53 4.15
C GLU A 178 9.49 22.36 5.28
N SER A 179 9.19 21.62 6.33
CA SER A 179 10.11 21.45 7.48
C SER A 179 10.21 20.02 7.99
N ILE A 180 9.31 19.14 7.55
CA ILE A 180 9.33 17.71 7.84
C ILE A 180 9.36 16.95 6.52
N PRO A 181 10.37 16.10 6.27
CA PRO A 181 10.45 15.33 5.04
C PRO A 181 9.20 14.49 4.78
N LEU A 182 8.71 14.57 3.54
CA LEU A 182 7.62 13.74 3.03
C LEU A 182 8.21 12.66 2.13
N GLN A 183 7.79 11.41 2.35
CA GLN A 183 8.17 10.24 1.55
C GLN A 183 6.89 9.61 1.01
N MET A 184 6.55 9.92 -0.25
CA MET A 184 5.31 9.44 -0.86
C MET A 184 5.49 8.06 -1.50
N ALA A 185 4.61 7.11 -1.16
CA ALA A 185 4.37 5.95 -2.03
C ALA A 185 3.28 6.30 -3.05
N LEU A 186 3.24 5.57 -4.16
CA LEU A 186 2.23 5.72 -5.20
C LEU A 186 1.01 4.85 -4.91
N GLY A 187 -0.21 5.39 -5.02
CA GLY A 187 -1.45 4.59 -5.02
C GLY A 187 -2.22 4.62 -6.33
N ASN A 188 -3.32 3.87 -6.41
CA ASN A 188 -4.07 3.78 -7.67
C ASN A 188 -4.82 5.07 -8.01
N HIS A 189 -5.19 5.88 -7.02
CA HIS A 189 -5.76 7.20 -7.27
C HIS A 189 -4.72 8.19 -7.81
N ASP A 190 -3.42 7.98 -7.54
CA ASP A 190 -2.35 8.81 -8.08
C ASP A 190 -2.13 8.55 -9.59
N ASN A 191 -2.42 7.34 -10.05
CA ASN A 191 -2.43 6.97 -11.49
C ASN A 191 -3.73 7.35 -12.18
N ARG A 192 -4.79 7.64 -11.42
CA ARG A 192 -6.14 7.79 -11.95
C ARG A 192 -6.36 9.13 -12.62
N GLY A 193 -7.05 9.09 -13.75
CA GLY A 193 -7.57 10.27 -14.46
C GLY A 193 -8.99 10.04 -14.99
N PHE A 194 -9.63 11.12 -15.41
CA PHE A 194 -10.90 11.10 -16.12
C PHE A 194 -10.82 11.95 -17.39
N ARG A 195 -11.45 11.50 -18.48
CA ARG A 195 -11.56 12.31 -19.71
C ARG A 195 -12.45 13.52 -19.51
N ASP A 196 -13.47 13.38 -18.65
CA ASP A 196 -14.33 14.46 -18.18
C ASP A 196 -14.43 14.36 -16.64
N PRO A 197 -13.55 15.05 -15.89
CA PRO A 197 -13.55 15.01 -14.43
C PRO A 197 -14.76 15.73 -13.81
N VAL A 198 -15.42 16.64 -14.53
CA VAL A 198 -16.60 17.36 -14.03
C VAL A 198 -17.80 16.42 -13.91
N HIS A 199 -17.94 15.49 -14.86
CA HIS A 199 -19.03 14.51 -14.88
C HIS A 199 -18.57 13.09 -14.50
N GLU A 200 -17.32 12.94 -14.07
CA GLU A 200 -16.67 11.66 -13.74
C GLU A 200 -16.74 10.59 -14.85
N GLN A 201 -16.61 11.00 -16.12
CA GLN A 201 -16.71 10.09 -17.27
C GLN A 201 -15.36 9.74 -17.88
N GLY A 202 -15.26 8.50 -18.36
CA GLY A 202 -14.07 8.00 -19.05
C GLY A 202 -12.86 7.87 -18.13
N ARG A 203 -13.05 7.26 -16.95
CA ARG A 203 -11.96 6.89 -16.03
C ARG A 203 -10.87 6.10 -16.75
N TYR A 204 -9.62 6.41 -16.46
CA TYR A 204 -8.43 5.68 -16.92
C TYR A 204 -7.37 5.67 -15.81
N TYR A 205 -6.39 4.78 -15.95
CA TYR A 205 -5.18 4.75 -15.13
C TYR A 205 -3.98 4.94 -16.05
N ALA A 206 -3.07 5.84 -15.68
CA ALA A 206 -1.83 6.09 -16.40
C ALA A 206 -0.75 5.12 -15.92
N GLU A 207 -0.01 4.56 -16.88
CA GLU A 207 1.11 3.65 -16.65
C GLU A 207 2.27 4.08 -17.57
N PRO A 208 3.30 4.80 -17.08
CA PRO A 208 3.47 5.26 -15.69
C PRO A 208 2.55 6.43 -15.30
N ALA A 209 2.56 6.77 -14.03
CA ALA A 209 1.84 7.87 -13.39
C ALA A 209 2.39 9.23 -13.85
N GLU A 210 2.07 9.63 -15.09
CA GLU A 210 2.70 10.76 -15.80
C GLU A 210 2.84 12.03 -14.96
N PHE A 211 1.80 12.43 -14.24
CA PHE A 211 1.84 13.65 -13.43
C PHE A 211 2.68 13.50 -12.16
N PHE A 212 2.66 12.35 -11.50
CA PHE A 212 3.54 12.08 -10.36
C PHE A 212 5.00 12.09 -10.81
N ASP A 213 5.29 11.35 -11.88
CA ASP A 213 6.65 11.17 -12.40
C ASP A 213 7.27 12.49 -12.85
N ASN A 214 6.54 13.29 -13.61
CA ASN A 214 7.04 14.56 -14.12
C ASN A 214 7.23 15.61 -13.02
N GLN A 215 6.45 15.55 -11.93
CA GLN A 215 6.58 16.46 -10.81
C GLN A 215 7.71 16.07 -9.85
N PHE A 216 7.94 14.76 -9.64
CA PHE A 216 8.76 14.30 -8.51
C PHE A 216 10.02 13.51 -8.88
N LYS A 217 10.38 13.39 -10.17
CA LYS A 217 11.59 12.68 -10.62
C LYS A 217 12.91 13.14 -9.96
N GLY A 218 12.98 14.39 -9.51
CA GLY A 218 14.15 14.94 -8.80
C GLY A 218 13.94 15.08 -7.29
N SER A 219 12.77 14.67 -6.77
CA SER A 219 12.43 14.80 -5.35
C SER A 219 12.94 13.62 -4.53
N TYR A 220 13.09 12.44 -5.12
CA TYR A 220 13.50 11.21 -4.42
C TYR A 220 14.76 10.62 -5.02
N ALA A 221 15.22 9.47 -4.50
CA ALA A 221 16.27 8.71 -5.15
C ALA A 221 15.78 8.27 -6.54
N TYR A 222 16.64 8.38 -7.56
CA TYR A 222 16.30 7.99 -8.93
C TYR A 222 16.88 6.60 -9.27
N ASP A 223 16.66 5.67 -8.34
CA ASP A 223 17.28 4.34 -8.28
C ASP A 223 16.30 3.18 -8.57
N GLY A 224 15.03 3.48 -8.86
CA GLY A 224 14.02 2.51 -9.29
C GLY A 224 14.31 1.80 -10.63
N PRO A 225 13.45 0.87 -11.04
CA PRO A 225 13.57 0.17 -12.32
C PRO A 225 13.45 1.15 -13.48
N LYS A 226 14.10 0.83 -14.62
CA LYS A 226 14.33 1.76 -15.74
C LYS A 226 13.09 2.54 -16.20
N ASP A 227 11.95 1.89 -16.27
CA ASP A 227 10.70 2.47 -16.80
C ASP A 227 9.73 2.92 -15.67
N TRP A 228 10.13 2.76 -14.40
CA TRP A 228 9.30 3.00 -13.19
C TRP A 228 10.06 3.77 -12.10
N LYS A 229 11.04 4.58 -12.50
CA LYS A 229 12.07 5.14 -11.59
C LYS A 229 11.56 6.10 -10.53
N THR A 230 10.55 6.91 -10.84
CA THR A 230 10.05 7.91 -9.89
C THR A 230 9.07 7.28 -8.92
N GLU A 231 8.30 6.29 -9.38
CA GLU A 231 7.32 5.56 -8.58
C GLU A 231 7.97 4.57 -7.60
N ASN A 232 9.25 4.21 -7.82
CA ASN A 232 10.00 3.24 -7.02
C ASN A 232 11.33 3.83 -6.59
N TYR A 233 11.59 3.92 -5.30
CA TYR A 233 12.86 4.45 -4.81
C TYR A 233 13.21 3.92 -3.43
N THR A 234 14.48 4.03 -3.07
CA THR A 234 14.95 3.70 -1.72
C THR A 234 15.42 4.92 -0.94
N PHE A 235 15.39 4.83 0.38
CA PHE A 235 16.12 5.76 1.25
C PHE A 235 16.55 5.07 2.54
N ASN A 236 17.51 5.67 3.24
CA ASN A 236 17.96 5.20 4.54
C ASN A 236 17.68 6.25 5.61
N TYR A 237 17.29 5.81 6.79
CA TYR A 237 17.24 6.65 7.97
C TYR A 237 17.63 5.83 9.21
N GLY A 238 18.73 6.21 9.87
CA GLY A 238 19.28 5.48 11.00
C GLY A 238 19.70 4.05 10.66
N ASN A 239 19.16 3.09 11.40
CA ASN A 239 19.40 1.66 11.20
C ASN A 239 18.37 0.99 10.27
N VAL A 240 17.52 1.76 9.57
CA VAL A 240 16.45 1.27 8.71
C VAL A 240 16.71 1.60 7.24
N HIS A 241 16.44 0.62 6.38
CA HIS A 241 16.35 0.76 4.95
C HIS A 241 14.89 0.73 4.50
N PHE A 242 14.49 1.66 3.63
CA PHE A 242 13.13 1.80 3.14
C PHE A 242 13.07 1.57 1.63
N GLN A 243 12.10 0.77 1.19
CA GLN A 243 11.71 0.62 -0.21
C GLN A 243 10.31 1.21 -0.42
N MET A 244 10.22 2.22 -1.26
CA MET A 244 8.96 2.79 -1.74
C MET A 244 8.64 2.09 -3.05
N ILE A 245 7.52 1.35 -3.09
CA ILE A 245 7.22 0.37 -4.14
C ILE A 245 6.02 0.88 -4.93
N GLY A 246 6.22 1.15 -6.22
CA GLY A 246 5.21 1.59 -7.15
C GLY A 246 4.27 0.45 -7.56
N ILE A 247 3.06 0.79 -8.00
CA ILE A 247 1.98 -0.18 -8.31
C ILE A 247 2.00 -0.73 -9.73
N ASN A 248 2.94 -0.29 -10.57
CA ASN A 248 3.07 -0.69 -11.96
C ASN A 248 4.32 -1.56 -12.19
N GLY A 249 4.31 -2.38 -13.26
CA GLY A 249 5.47 -3.17 -13.69
C GLY A 249 5.99 -4.19 -12.66
N PRO A 250 5.13 -5.09 -12.12
CA PRO A 250 5.49 -5.93 -10.97
C PRO A 250 6.71 -6.83 -11.20
N GLU A 251 6.96 -7.30 -12.43
CA GLU A 251 8.14 -8.09 -12.78
C GLU A 251 9.44 -7.31 -12.57
N ASP A 252 9.52 -6.11 -13.17
CA ASP A 252 10.70 -5.24 -13.08
C ASP A 252 10.92 -4.76 -11.65
N VAL A 253 9.83 -4.43 -10.95
CA VAL A 253 9.86 -3.99 -9.55
C VAL A 253 10.33 -5.10 -8.63
N ASN A 254 9.85 -6.34 -8.80
CA ASN A 254 10.31 -7.47 -7.99
C ASN A 254 11.82 -7.72 -8.17
N GLU A 255 12.31 -7.72 -9.42
CA GLU A 255 13.74 -7.87 -9.68
C GLU A 255 14.55 -6.75 -9.01
N TRP A 256 14.07 -5.51 -9.10
CA TRP A 256 14.68 -4.36 -8.44
C TRP A 256 14.72 -4.52 -6.91
N MET A 257 13.60 -4.87 -6.27
CA MET A 257 13.51 -5.09 -4.83
C MET A 257 14.53 -6.14 -4.35
N ILE A 258 14.60 -7.28 -5.04
CA ILE A 258 15.53 -8.37 -4.71
C ILE A 258 16.98 -7.92 -4.86
N ASN A 259 17.29 -7.19 -5.93
CA ASN A 259 18.64 -6.72 -6.22
C ASN A 259 19.13 -5.66 -5.23
N ASP A 260 18.23 -4.79 -4.78
CA ASP A 260 18.49 -3.85 -3.71
C ASP A 260 18.73 -4.58 -2.37
N MET A 261 17.82 -5.47 -1.97
CA MET A 261 17.94 -6.24 -0.72
C MET A 261 19.21 -7.10 -0.66
N LYS A 262 19.69 -7.62 -1.79
CA LYS A 262 20.97 -8.34 -1.87
C LYS A 262 22.18 -7.47 -1.55
N LYS A 263 22.10 -6.14 -1.73
CA LYS A 263 23.18 -5.17 -1.45
C LYS A 263 23.05 -4.54 -0.07
N ASN A 264 21.83 -4.43 0.45
CA ASN A 264 21.54 -3.81 1.74
C ASN A 264 21.91 -4.71 2.94
N ARG A 265 22.42 -4.11 4.02
CA ARG A 265 22.83 -4.78 5.27
C ARG A 265 22.29 -4.07 6.52
N ARG A 266 21.31 -3.17 6.37
CA ARG A 266 20.67 -2.47 7.49
C ARG A 266 19.91 -3.46 8.37
N GLN A 267 19.67 -3.01 9.59
CA GLN A 267 19.06 -3.85 10.61
C GLN A 267 17.58 -4.10 10.33
N TRP A 268 16.87 -3.09 9.83
CA TRP A 268 15.46 -3.15 9.50
C TRP A 268 15.24 -2.83 8.03
N ASN A 269 14.33 -3.56 7.40
CA ASN A 269 13.95 -3.40 6.01
C ASN A 269 12.43 -3.23 5.94
N ILE A 270 12.00 -2.03 5.55
CA ILE A 270 10.59 -1.65 5.50
C ILE A 270 10.21 -1.36 4.05
N GLY A 271 9.13 -1.99 3.58
CA GLY A 271 8.51 -1.63 2.30
C GLY A 271 7.26 -0.79 2.51
N THR A 272 6.91 0.02 1.52
CA THR A 272 5.59 0.63 1.41
C THR A 272 5.04 0.35 0.03
N TYR A 273 3.90 -0.34 -0.02
CA TYR A 273 3.21 -0.71 -1.24
C TYR A 273 1.72 -0.52 -1.06
N HIS A 274 1.09 0.25 -1.95
CA HIS A 274 -0.28 0.71 -1.73
C HIS A 274 -1.29 -0.44 -1.62
N PHE A 275 -1.25 -1.40 -2.55
CA PHE A 275 -2.16 -2.54 -2.51
C PHE A 275 -1.75 -3.55 -1.42
N PRO A 276 -2.65 -3.91 -0.49
CA PRO A 276 -2.31 -4.86 0.57
C PRO A 276 -2.11 -6.27 0.00
N ILE A 277 -1.07 -6.97 0.49
CA ILE A 277 -0.89 -8.42 0.25
C ILE A 277 -1.89 -9.20 1.11
N CYS A 278 -1.92 -8.87 2.40
CA CYS A 278 -2.86 -9.38 3.38
C CYS A 278 -4.09 -8.46 3.42
N TYR A 279 -4.91 -8.52 2.38
CA TYR A 279 -6.10 -7.67 2.23
C TYR A 279 -7.24 -8.07 3.20
N SER A 280 -8.12 -7.14 3.55
CA SER A 280 -9.28 -7.32 4.44
C SER A 280 -10.62 -7.26 3.72
N GLY A 281 -10.66 -6.65 2.55
CA GLY A 281 -11.85 -6.39 1.76
C GLY A 281 -12.39 -7.62 1.04
N SER A 282 -13.43 -7.38 0.22
CA SER A 282 -14.02 -8.37 -0.67
C SER A 282 -13.23 -8.53 -1.97
N ASN A 283 -12.40 -7.56 -2.33
CA ASN A 283 -11.72 -7.50 -3.62
C ASN A 283 -10.25 -7.85 -3.42
N CYS A 284 -9.74 -8.82 -4.18
CA CYS A 284 -8.32 -9.16 -4.15
C CYS A 284 -7.58 -8.15 -5.04
N ALA A 285 -7.28 -6.97 -4.51
CA ALA A 285 -6.72 -5.83 -5.26
C ALA A 285 -5.31 -6.07 -5.84
N ASN A 286 -4.69 -7.21 -5.52
CA ASN A 286 -3.27 -7.47 -5.74
C ASN A 286 -2.99 -8.83 -6.37
N TYR A 287 -3.97 -9.35 -7.11
CA TYR A 287 -3.97 -10.73 -7.54
C TYR A 287 -2.82 -11.08 -8.48
N ASP A 288 -2.47 -10.18 -9.42
CA ASP A 288 -1.41 -10.38 -10.41
C ASP A 288 -0.03 -10.04 -9.86
N ALA A 289 0.07 -8.93 -9.12
CA ALA A 289 1.34 -8.41 -8.66
C ALA A 289 1.92 -9.25 -7.50
N TYR A 290 1.12 -9.69 -6.52
CA TYR A 290 1.71 -10.40 -5.38
C TYR A 290 2.37 -11.74 -5.73
N PRO A 291 1.75 -12.67 -6.48
CA PRO A 291 2.43 -13.90 -6.90
C PRO A 291 3.75 -13.63 -7.63
N MET A 292 3.81 -12.54 -8.41
CA MET A 292 5.02 -12.11 -9.09
C MET A 292 6.06 -11.53 -8.14
N MET A 293 5.62 -10.73 -7.17
CA MET A 293 6.46 -9.95 -6.24
C MET A 293 6.74 -10.66 -4.91
N THR A 294 6.33 -11.92 -4.76
CA THR A 294 6.37 -12.65 -3.49
C THR A 294 7.78 -12.68 -2.90
N GLU A 295 8.80 -12.99 -3.71
CA GLU A 295 10.19 -13.06 -3.23
C GLU A 295 10.66 -11.71 -2.68
N GLY A 296 10.44 -10.61 -3.40
CA GLY A 296 10.81 -9.26 -2.94
C GLY A 296 10.13 -8.89 -1.61
N PHE A 297 8.82 -9.11 -1.48
CA PHE A 297 8.10 -8.81 -0.25
C PHE A 297 8.55 -9.68 0.94
N GLU A 298 8.90 -10.95 0.71
CA GLU A 298 9.32 -11.89 1.76
C GLU A 298 10.74 -11.65 2.30
N MET A 299 11.50 -10.75 1.66
CA MET A 299 12.80 -10.25 2.13
C MET A 299 12.69 -9.08 3.12
N LEU A 300 11.51 -8.46 3.25
CA LEU A 300 11.25 -7.34 4.14
C LEU A 300 10.85 -7.81 5.53
N ASP A 301 11.04 -6.96 6.54
CA ASP A 301 10.54 -7.23 7.90
C ASP A 301 9.08 -6.81 8.05
N LEU A 302 8.74 -5.69 7.41
CA LEU A 302 7.47 -5.00 7.54
C LEU A 302 7.09 -4.36 6.20
N VAL A 303 5.82 -4.44 5.82
CA VAL A 303 5.25 -3.75 4.66
C VAL A 303 4.07 -2.90 5.11
N PHE A 304 4.14 -1.59 4.86
CA PHE A 304 3.00 -0.69 4.99
C PHE A 304 2.16 -0.69 3.73
N SER A 305 0.84 -0.63 3.90
CA SER A 305 -0.11 -0.51 2.79
C SER A 305 -1.30 0.38 3.14
N GLY A 306 -2.04 0.78 2.11
CA GLY A 306 -3.27 1.56 2.19
C GLY A 306 -4.42 0.84 1.50
N HIS A 307 -5.11 1.57 0.61
CA HIS A 307 -6.12 1.14 -0.36
C HIS A 307 -7.45 0.71 0.26
N GLU A 308 -7.39 -0.17 1.24
CA GLU A 308 -8.56 -0.52 2.01
C GLU A 308 -8.63 0.37 3.24
N HIS A 309 -9.70 1.16 3.34
CA HIS A 309 -9.92 2.10 4.43
C HIS A 309 -10.34 1.36 5.72
N ASN A 310 -9.45 0.51 6.24
CA ASN A 310 -9.54 -0.23 7.49
C ASN A 310 -8.14 -0.50 8.04
N PHE A 311 -8.06 -0.80 9.32
CA PHE A 311 -6.82 -1.21 9.94
C PHE A 311 -6.70 -2.73 9.97
N SER A 312 -5.53 -3.24 9.59
CA SER A 312 -5.16 -4.63 9.83
C SER A 312 -3.66 -4.81 10.03
N ARG A 313 -3.30 -5.81 10.83
CA ARG A 313 -1.93 -6.30 10.97
C ARG A 313 -1.91 -7.81 10.79
N SER A 314 -1.06 -8.31 9.91
CA SER A 314 -0.94 -9.75 9.69
C SER A 314 -0.11 -10.44 10.78
N PHE A 315 -0.21 -11.76 10.87
CA PHE A 315 0.89 -12.58 11.35
C PHE A 315 2.09 -12.46 10.39
N PRO A 316 3.34 -12.63 10.85
CA PRO A 316 4.47 -12.91 9.96
C PRO A 316 4.09 -13.96 8.92
N ARG A 317 4.16 -13.61 7.64
CA ARG A 317 3.72 -14.46 6.53
C ARG A 317 4.89 -14.79 5.61
N ARG A 318 4.97 -16.05 5.19
CA ARG A 318 5.94 -16.55 4.21
C ARG A 318 5.40 -17.81 3.54
N ASN A 319 5.43 -17.85 2.21
CA ASN A 319 5.02 -18.97 1.39
C ASN A 319 3.62 -19.50 1.77
N GLU A 320 2.65 -18.59 1.86
CA GLU A 320 1.26 -18.83 2.30
C GLU A 320 1.08 -19.23 3.79
N GLU A 321 2.16 -19.49 4.52
CA GLU A 321 2.12 -19.88 5.91
C GLU A 321 2.20 -18.68 6.85
N LEU A 322 1.59 -18.85 8.03
CA LEU A 322 1.50 -17.84 9.09
C LEU A 322 2.30 -18.29 10.31
N PHE A 323 3.10 -17.38 10.86
CA PHE A 323 4.02 -17.62 11.97
C PHE A 323 3.81 -16.62 13.11
N GLU A 324 4.38 -16.88 14.28
CA GLU A 324 4.30 -15.99 15.44
C GLU A 324 5.54 -15.11 15.58
N ARG A 325 6.67 -15.55 15.03
CA ARG A 325 7.97 -14.89 15.20
C ARG A 325 8.36 -14.06 13.98
N PRO A 326 8.92 -12.84 14.17
CA PRO A 326 9.27 -11.94 13.08
C PRO A 326 10.36 -12.50 12.17
N SER A 327 11.28 -13.36 12.66
CA SER A 327 12.29 -13.99 11.80
C SER A 327 11.73 -14.94 10.73
N GLN A 328 10.45 -15.34 10.85
CA GLN A 328 9.86 -16.39 10.02
C GLN A 328 9.11 -15.86 8.80
N GLY A 329 8.83 -14.56 8.72
CA GLY A 329 8.11 -13.96 7.59
C GLY A 329 7.90 -12.47 7.76
N THR A 330 7.29 -11.86 6.75
CA THR A 330 7.04 -10.43 6.68
C THR A 330 5.76 -10.08 7.43
N VAL A 331 5.77 -9.01 8.22
CA VAL A 331 4.55 -8.43 8.79
C VAL A 331 3.94 -7.47 7.78
N HIS A 332 2.66 -7.63 7.47
CA HIS A 332 1.90 -6.67 6.66
C HIS A 332 1.04 -5.80 7.57
N TYR A 333 1.10 -4.48 7.37
CA TYR A 333 0.51 -3.48 8.26
C TYR A 333 -0.26 -2.44 7.44
N MET A 334 -1.58 -2.60 7.41
CA MET A 334 -2.51 -1.72 6.70
C MET A 334 -2.82 -0.51 7.59
N LEU A 335 -2.56 0.68 7.05
CA LEU A 335 -2.51 1.92 7.83
C LEU A 335 -3.89 2.48 8.21
N GLY A 336 -4.98 1.95 7.66
CA GLY A 336 -6.30 2.57 7.76
C GLY A 336 -6.43 3.71 6.76
N ASN A 337 -7.37 4.62 7.02
CA ASN A 337 -7.51 5.85 6.26
C ASN A 337 -7.26 7.08 7.14
N SER A 338 -6.52 8.06 6.61
CA SER A 338 -6.13 9.24 7.36
C SER A 338 -7.08 10.45 7.20
N ASN A 339 -8.12 10.39 6.35
CA ASN A 339 -9.03 11.51 6.08
C ASN A 339 -10.53 11.13 6.06
N GLN A 340 -10.96 10.26 6.98
CA GLN A 340 -12.36 9.82 7.11
C GLN A 340 -13.01 9.36 5.78
N ASN A 341 -12.24 8.76 4.87
CA ASN A 341 -12.77 8.17 3.67
C ASN A 341 -13.65 6.97 4.01
N PRO A 342 -14.82 6.83 3.39
CA PRO A 342 -15.73 5.73 3.69
C PRO A 342 -15.09 4.40 3.28
N PRO A 343 -15.27 3.31 4.04
CA PRO A 343 -14.81 1.99 3.63
C PRO A 343 -15.53 1.56 2.34
N GLY A 344 -14.80 1.54 1.23
CA GLY A 344 -15.32 1.20 -0.10
C GLY A 344 -15.74 -0.27 -0.22
N THR A 345 -15.15 -1.14 0.61
CA THR A 345 -15.59 -2.52 0.80
C THR A 345 -15.85 -2.76 2.29
N ARG A 346 -16.85 -3.59 2.61
CA ARG A 346 -17.04 -4.04 4.00
C ARG A 346 -15.88 -4.97 4.35
N ALA A 347 -14.89 -4.42 5.05
CA ALA A 347 -13.72 -5.15 5.49
C ALA A 347 -14.09 -6.17 6.58
N ILE A 348 -13.50 -7.35 6.51
CA ILE A 348 -13.68 -8.39 7.53
C ILE A 348 -12.33 -8.96 7.96
N SER A 349 -12.29 -9.46 9.20
CA SER A 349 -11.12 -10.19 9.68
C SER A 349 -10.88 -11.46 8.86
N LYS A 350 -9.61 -11.71 8.51
CA LYS A 350 -9.15 -12.85 7.71
C LYS A 350 -8.21 -13.72 8.55
N VAL A 351 -7.97 -14.95 8.09
CA VAL A 351 -7.13 -15.95 8.79
C VAL A 351 -5.70 -15.45 9.07
N TRP A 352 -5.19 -14.56 8.24
CA TRP A 352 -3.85 -13.97 8.38
C TRP A 352 -3.80 -12.77 9.32
N HIS A 353 -4.92 -12.21 9.79
CA HIS A 353 -4.92 -11.07 10.69
C HIS A 353 -4.61 -11.48 12.13
N SER A 354 -3.62 -10.83 12.72
CA SER A 354 -3.34 -10.87 14.16
C SER A 354 -3.99 -9.69 14.91
N ALA A 355 -4.29 -8.60 14.22
CA ALA A 355 -5.16 -7.50 14.68
C ALA A 355 -5.96 -6.94 13.49
N PHE A 356 -7.18 -6.46 13.76
CA PHE A 356 -8.09 -5.96 12.73
C PHE A 356 -9.11 -4.99 13.33
N TYR A 357 -9.42 -3.92 12.61
CA TYR A 357 -10.48 -2.98 12.92
C TYR A 357 -11.07 -2.43 11.63
N CYS A 358 -12.39 -2.55 11.46
CA CYS A 358 -13.06 -2.30 10.18
C CYS A 358 -13.21 -0.83 9.78
N GLU A 359 -13.02 0.12 10.70
CA GLU A 359 -13.16 1.56 10.46
C GLU A 359 -14.52 1.98 9.85
N GLU A 360 -15.61 1.29 10.21
CA GLU A 360 -16.98 1.65 9.76
C GLU A 360 -17.59 2.88 10.51
N GLU A 361 -16.75 3.74 11.09
CA GLU A 361 -17.12 5.02 11.69
C GLU A 361 -16.30 6.16 11.06
N PRO A 362 -16.78 7.42 11.07
CA PRO A 362 -16.07 8.53 10.43
C PRO A 362 -14.87 8.97 11.29
N VAL A 363 -13.78 8.22 11.19
CA VAL A 363 -12.53 8.43 11.95
C VAL A 363 -11.32 8.48 11.03
N SER A 364 -10.25 9.10 11.52
CA SER A 364 -8.94 9.13 10.87
C SER A 364 -7.95 8.33 11.70
N VAL A 365 -7.35 7.33 11.06
CA VAL A 365 -6.31 6.50 11.64
C VAL A 365 -4.95 6.91 11.07
N VAL A 366 -3.99 7.06 11.97
CA VAL A 366 -2.58 7.32 11.67
C VAL A 366 -1.72 6.35 12.47
N ALA A 367 -0.56 5.96 11.93
CA ALA A 367 0.41 5.14 12.66
C ALA A 367 1.63 5.97 13.07
N ILE A 368 2.02 5.85 14.33
CA ILE A 368 3.29 6.36 14.85
C ILE A 368 4.23 5.18 15.00
N VAL A 369 5.38 5.24 14.33
CA VAL A 369 6.38 4.17 14.35
C VAL A 369 7.60 4.67 15.09
N GLU A 370 7.96 4.00 16.18
CA GLU A 370 9.17 4.24 16.95
C GLU A 370 10.15 3.08 16.76
N VAL A 371 11.30 3.36 16.17
CA VAL A 371 12.43 2.44 16.08
C VAL A 371 13.33 2.70 17.28
N ASP A 372 13.80 1.65 17.96
CA ASP A 372 14.73 1.69 19.08
C ASP A 372 15.63 0.44 19.08
N GLY A 373 16.72 0.51 18.32
CA GLY A 373 17.65 -0.60 18.13
C GLY A 373 16.93 -1.81 17.54
N ASP A 374 16.92 -2.91 18.29
CA ASP A 374 16.28 -4.19 17.94
C ASP A 374 14.75 -4.20 18.11
N LYS A 375 14.14 -3.08 18.49
CA LYS A 375 12.70 -2.95 18.67
C LYS A 375 12.10 -1.94 17.71
N MET A 376 10.92 -2.26 17.19
CA MET A 376 10.07 -1.33 16.46
C MET A 376 8.67 -1.37 17.06
N THR A 377 8.22 -0.25 17.61
CA THR A 377 6.87 -0.10 18.17
C THR A 377 5.99 0.67 17.19
N LEU A 378 4.89 0.05 16.78
CA LEU A 378 3.87 0.65 15.93
C LEU A 378 2.63 0.94 16.77
N THR A 379 2.14 2.18 16.69
CA THR A 379 0.90 2.59 17.37
C THR A 379 -0.04 3.23 16.36
N SER A 380 -1.10 2.52 16.00
CA SER A 380 -2.20 3.08 15.22
C SER A 380 -3.25 3.68 16.14
N LYS A 381 -3.61 4.94 15.92
CA LYS A 381 -4.58 5.66 16.76
C LYS A 381 -5.63 6.36 15.91
N ILE A 382 -6.85 6.42 16.45
CA ILE A 382 -7.91 7.31 16.01
C ILE A 382 -7.57 8.71 16.51
N VAL A 383 -7.43 9.68 15.61
CA VAL A 383 -6.94 11.01 15.96
C VAL A 383 -8.01 11.84 16.67
N GLU A 384 -9.29 11.62 16.36
CA GLU A 384 -10.43 12.37 16.89
C GLU A 384 -10.57 12.21 18.41
N ASP A 385 -10.49 10.97 18.91
CA ASP A 385 -10.76 10.64 20.31
C ASP A 385 -9.59 9.96 21.04
N GLY A 386 -8.49 9.68 20.34
CA GLY A 386 -7.28 9.11 20.92
C GLY A 386 -7.34 7.61 21.22
N ARG A 387 -8.40 6.90 20.81
CA ARG A 387 -8.45 5.44 20.93
C ARG A 387 -7.29 4.81 20.15
N ILE A 388 -6.64 3.84 20.77
CA ILE A 388 -5.62 3.03 20.12
C ILE A 388 -6.32 1.89 19.38
N VAL A 389 -6.10 1.83 18.06
CA VAL A 389 -6.60 0.75 17.19
C VAL A 389 -5.73 -0.49 17.35
N ASP A 390 -4.41 -0.30 17.34
CA ASP A 390 -3.42 -1.33 17.65
C ASP A 390 -2.17 -0.68 18.21
N LYS A 391 -1.49 -1.43 19.08
CA LYS A 391 -0.14 -1.11 19.53
C LYS A 391 0.65 -2.40 19.59
N CYS A 392 1.63 -2.53 18.71
CA CYS A 392 2.51 -3.70 18.71
C CYS A 392 3.99 -3.30 18.75
N THR A 393 4.82 -4.19 19.29
CA THR A 393 6.27 -4.09 19.24
C THR A 393 6.84 -5.35 18.62
N ILE A 394 7.55 -5.19 17.51
CA ILE A 394 8.39 -6.22 16.90
C ILE A 394 9.77 -6.12 17.57
N ASP A 395 10.20 -7.17 18.26
CA ASP A 395 11.51 -7.27 18.94
C ASP A 395 12.36 -8.35 18.26
N LYS A 396 13.31 -7.93 17.41
CA LYS A 396 14.24 -8.83 16.71
C LYS A 396 15.23 -9.49 17.67
N GLY A 397 15.61 -8.80 18.75
CA GLY A 397 16.56 -9.32 19.74
C GLY A 397 16.02 -10.52 20.52
N LYS A 398 14.69 -10.59 20.65
CA LYS A 398 13.99 -11.71 21.28
C LYS A 398 13.21 -12.60 20.31
N ASP A 399 13.17 -12.23 19.04
CA ASP A 399 12.37 -12.89 18.00
C ASP A 399 10.89 -13.03 18.40
N GLU A 400 10.29 -11.94 18.91
CA GLU A 400 8.90 -11.90 19.37
C GLU A 400 8.14 -10.66 18.88
N ILE A 401 6.81 -10.78 18.80
CA ILE A 401 5.89 -9.65 18.57
C ILE A 401 4.93 -9.59 19.76
N VAL A 402 4.84 -8.41 20.39
CA VAL A 402 3.88 -8.14 21.46
C VAL A 402 2.81 -7.13 21.00
N PRO A 403 1.53 -7.25 21.43
CA PRO A 403 0.99 -8.34 22.25
C PRO A 403 1.06 -9.68 21.50
N TYR A 404 1.30 -10.75 22.26
CA TYR A 404 1.42 -12.08 21.68
C TYR A 404 0.11 -12.49 21.01
N ALA A 405 0.22 -12.98 19.78
CA ALA A 405 -0.87 -13.59 19.04
C ALA A 405 -0.39 -14.94 18.50
N ILE A 406 -1.28 -15.93 18.44
CA ILE A 406 -0.95 -17.28 17.97
C ILE A 406 -1.47 -17.44 16.56
N ALA A 407 -0.57 -17.68 15.61
CA ALA A 407 -0.96 -18.01 14.25
C ALA A 407 -1.74 -19.33 14.26
N PRO A 408 -2.92 -19.39 13.62
CA PRO A 408 -3.83 -20.52 13.78
C PRO A 408 -3.18 -21.81 13.26
N LYS A 409 -3.35 -22.89 14.02
CA LYS A 409 -3.07 -24.26 13.58
C LYS A 409 -4.30 -25.11 13.78
N PHE A 410 -4.86 -25.63 12.69
CA PHE A 410 -6.07 -26.43 12.74
C PHE A 410 -5.75 -27.92 12.82
N ASN A 411 -6.47 -28.66 13.66
CA ASN A 411 -6.37 -30.12 13.73
C ASN A 411 -7.06 -30.81 12.54
N GLN A 412 -8.01 -30.14 11.91
CA GLN A 412 -8.69 -30.54 10.68
C GLN A 412 -8.39 -29.52 9.60
N THR A 413 -8.16 -29.98 8.37
CA THR A 413 -7.83 -29.09 7.25
C THR A 413 -9.02 -28.20 6.92
N ARG A 414 -8.88 -26.90 7.23
CA ARG A 414 -9.91 -25.90 6.99
C ARG A 414 -9.86 -25.36 5.56
N MET A 415 -10.91 -24.67 5.17
CA MET A 415 -11.06 -23.99 3.89
C MET A 415 -11.29 -22.51 4.16
N THR A 416 -10.55 -21.66 3.45
CA THR A 416 -10.78 -20.22 3.42
C THR A 416 -11.19 -19.80 2.02
N PHE A 417 -12.03 -18.77 1.95
CA PHE A 417 -12.29 -18.06 0.70
C PHE A 417 -11.86 -16.61 0.86
N LYS A 418 -10.92 -16.14 0.04
CA LYS A 418 -10.34 -14.79 0.16
C LYS A 418 -9.92 -14.48 1.60
N GLY A 419 -9.22 -15.42 2.24
CA GLY A 419 -8.80 -15.36 3.65
C GLY A 419 -9.88 -15.55 4.72
N ALA A 420 -11.17 -15.47 4.36
CA ALA A 420 -12.24 -15.66 5.31
C ALA A 420 -12.44 -17.15 5.60
N LEU A 421 -12.38 -17.53 6.88
CA LEU A 421 -12.76 -18.87 7.31
C LEU A 421 -14.25 -19.06 7.09
N MET A 422 -14.65 -20.17 6.46
CA MET A 422 -16.07 -20.47 6.19
C MET A 422 -16.91 -20.74 7.45
N GLY A 423 -16.28 -20.79 8.62
CA GLY A 423 -16.97 -20.94 9.91
C GLY A 423 -17.83 -22.20 10.00
N LEU A 424 -19.06 -22.04 10.48
CA LEU A 424 -19.99 -23.14 10.78
C LEU A 424 -20.33 -24.00 9.55
N CYS A 425 -20.33 -23.40 8.35
CA CYS A 425 -20.62 -24.09 7.10
C CYS A 425 -19.66 -25.24 6.82
N GLN A 426 -18.42 -25.18 7.32
CA GLN A 426 -17.42 -26.23 7.12
C GLN A 426 -17.39 -27.29 8.23
N SER A 427 -18.13 -27.13 9.33
CA SER A 427 -17.97 -27.95 10.55
C SER A 427 -17.98 -29.47 10.33
N GLY A 428 -18.77 -29.98 9.39
CA GLY A 428 -18.85 -31.40 9.03
C GLY A 428 -18.15 -31.81 7.75
N VAL A 429 -17.44 -30.88 7.08
CA VAL A 429 -16.91 -31.06 5.72
C VAL A 429 -15.47 -30.52 5.57
N LYS A 430 -14.57 -30.95 6.46
CA LYS A 430 -13.13 -30.67 6.35
C LYS A 430 -12.58 -31.10 4.98
N CYS A 431 -11.48 -30.48 4.54
CA CYS A 431 -10.75 -30.97 3.37
C CYS A 431 -10.03 -32.28 3.70
N GLU A 432 -9.81 -33.13 2.69
CA GLU A 432 -9.15 -34.44 2.85
C GLU A 432 -8.03 -34.59 1.83
N ASN A 433 -6.91 -35.20 2.23
CA ASN A 433 -5.88 -35.62 1.30
C ASN A 433 -6.05 -37.13 1.04
N VAL A 434 -6.27 -37.50 -0.22
CA VAL A 434 -6.41 -38.90 -0.66
C VAL A 434 -5.35 -39.14 -1.72
N ASP A 435 -4.40 -40.03 -1.41
CA ASP A 435 -3.30 -40.41 -2.31
C ASP A 435 -2.51 -39.22 -2.88
N GLY A 436 -2.29 -38.18 -2.06
CA GLY A 436 -1.56 -36.98 -2.46
C GLY A 436 -2.41 -35.89 -3.12
N VAL A 437 -3.69 -36.14 -3.37
CA VAL A 437 -4.64 -35.15 -3.93
C VAL A 437 -5.47 -34.55 -2.81
N TRP A 438 -5.46 -33.22 -2.71
CA TRP A 438 -6.37 -32.49 -1.82
C TRP A 438 -7.77 -32.43 -2.40
N TYR A 439 -8.76 -32.72 -1.57
CA TYR A 439 -10.17 -32.72 -1.89
C TYR A 439 -10.93 -31.74 -1.00
N ALA A 440 -11.82 -30.95 -1.61
CA ALA A 440 -12.66 -29.96 -0.92
C ALA A 440 -14.13 -30.11 -1.32
N CYS A 441 -15.03 -29.80 -0.38
CA CYS A 441 -16.47 -29.79 -0.64
C CYS A 441 -16.88 -28.46 -1.29
N PHE A 442 -16.76 -28.32 -2.62
CA PHE A 442 -17.13 -27.05 -3.27
C PHE A 442 -18.62 -26.73 -3.17
N GLY A 443 -19.50 -27.72 -2.93
CA GLY A 443 -20.90 -27.43 -2.64
C GLY A 443 -21.08 -26.52 -1.42
N THR A 444 -20.21 -26.64 -0.41
CA THR A 444 -20.18 -25.73 0.73
C THR A 444 -19.50 -24.41 0.39
N LEU A 445 -18.37 -24.45 -0.33
CA LEU A 445 -17.66 -23.24 -0.76
C LEU A 445 -18.54 -22.31 -1.59
N VAL A 446 -19.13 -22.83 -2.67
CA VAL A 446 -19.97 -22.09 -3.60
C VAL A 446 -21.23 -21.58 -2.90
N GLY A 447 -21.86 -22.40 -2.06
CA GLY A 447 -23.01 -21.97 -1.27
C GLY A 447 -22.67 -20.86 -0.26
N TYR A 448 -21.49 -20.94 0.38
CA TYR A 448 -21.02 -19.92 1.33
C TYR A 448 -20.81 -18.56 0.66
N ILE A 449 -20.25 -18.53 -0.55
CA ILE A 449 -19.99 -17.28 -1.27
C ILE A 449 -21.22 -16.72 -2.01
N GLY A 450 -22.37 -17.41 -1.95
CA GLY A 450 -23.63 -16.96 -2.54
C GLY A 450 -23.96 -17.54 -3.93
N GLY A 451 -23.12 -18.44 -4.44
CA GLY A 451 -23.34 -19.12 -5.72
C GLY A 451 -24.44 -20.18 -5.66
N TYR A 452 -24.84 -20.65 -6.84
CA TYR A 452 -25.87 -21.68 -6.99
C TYR A 452 -25.31 -23.08 -6.75
N VAL A 453 -26.05 -23.87 -5.98
CA VAL A 453 -25.69 -25.26 -5.64
C VAL A 453 -26.91 -26.15 -5.80
N LEU A 454 -26.85 -27.11 -6.73
CA LEU A 454 -27.84 -28.16 -6.92
C LEU A 454 -27.21 -29.52 -6.65
N LYS A 455 -27.68 -30.19 -5.58
CA LYS A 455 -27.21 -31.52 -5.19
C LYS A 455 -28.21 -32.58 -5.67
N GLU A 456 -27.72 -33.52 -6.45
CA GLU A 456 -28.50 -34.63 -7.01
C GLU A 456 -27.83 -35.97 -6.65
N LYS A 457 -28.52 -37.08 -6.88
CA LYS A 457 -27.92 -38.41 -6.65
C LYS A 457 -26.74 -38.61 -7.61
N GLY A 458 -25.53 -38.74 -7.07
CA GLY A 458 -24.31 -38.97 -7.84
C GLY A 458 -23.81 -37.76 -8.64
N LYS A 459 -24.38 -36.57 -8.43
CA LYS A 459 -24.05 -35.37 -9.21
C LYS A 459 -24.19 -34.11 -8.36
N ILE A 460 -23.34 -33.12 -8.60
CA ILE A 460 -23.51 -31.76 -8.07
C ILE A 460 -23.32 -30.75 -9.20
N THR A 461 -24.24 -29.80 -9.33
CA THR A 461 -24.14 -28.68 -10.26
C THR A 461 -23.86 -27.41 -9.46
N LEU A 462 -22.83 -26.68 -9.85
CA LEU A 462 -22.36 -25.46 -9.21
C LEU A 462 -22.34 -24.32 -10.22
N GLU A 463 -22.81 -23.15 -9.85
CA GLU A 463 -22.73 -21.97 -10.71
C GLU A 463 -22.31 -20.73 -9.92
N VAL A 464 -21.19 -20.14 -10.31
CA VAL A 464 -20.59 -18.96 -9.70
C VAL A 464 -19.69 -18.26 -10.72
N TYR A 465 -19.59 -16.93 -10.65
CA TYR A 465 -18.73 -16.12 -11.55
C TYR A 465 -18.96 -16.38 -13.06
N GLY A 466 -20.21 -16.65 -13.45
CA GLY A 466 -20.56 -16.94 -14.85
C GLY A 466 -20.11 -18.31 -15.36
N LYS A 467 -19.62 -19.19 -14.47
CA LYS A 467 -19.23 -20.56 -14.78
C LYS A 467 -20.22 -21.53 -14.17
N ARG A 468 -20.84 -22.37 -14.99
CA ARG A 468 -21.69 -23.49 -14.59
C ARG A 468 -20.94 -24.80 -14.78
N VAL A 469 -20.74 -25.55 -13.71
CA VAL A 469 -19.98 -26.80 -13.72
C VAL A 469 -20.78 -27.94 -13.09
N GLU A 470 -20.86 -29.07 -13.79
CA GLU A 470 -21.48 -30.30 -13.33
C GLU A 470 -20.41 -31.35 -13.02
N PHE A 471 -20.36 -31.78 -11.76
CA PHE A 471 -19.45 -32.81 -11.27
C PHE A 471 -20.21 -34.12 -11.03
N PHE A 472 -19.59 -35.25 -11.36
CA PHE A 472 -20.19 -36.57 -11.28
C PHE A 472 -19.38 -37.49 -10.37
N GLU A 473 -20.05 -38.19 -9.46
CA GLU A 473 -19.43 -39.12 -8.52
C GLU A 473 -18.62 -40.21 -9.23
N ASN A 474 -17.40 -40.49 -8.75
CA ASN A 474 -16.46 -41.45 -9.30
C ASN A 474 -16.01 -41.17 -10.75
N SER A 475 -16.16 -39.92 -11.21
CA SER A 475 -15.75 -39.46 -12.54
C SER A 475 -14.65 -38.39 -12.44
N ASP A 476 -13.69 -38.44 -13.36
CA ASP A 476 -12.73 -37.36 -13.66
C ASP A 476 -13.20 -36.49 -14.85
N ARG A 477 -14.41 -36.76 -15.36
CA ARG A 477 -15.09 -35.96 -16.39
C ARG A 477 -16.18 -35.08 -15.76
N VAL A 478 -16.19 -33.82 -16.16
CA VAL A 478 -17.12 -32.78 -15.71
C VAL A 478 -17.70 -32.06 -16.93
N ILE A 479 -18.85 -31.41 -16.78
CA ILE A 479 -19.44 -30.55 -17.83
C ILE A 479 -19.29 -29.09 -17.40
N VAL A 480 -18.57 -28.28 -18.17
CA VAL A 480 -18.37 -26.84 -17.96
C VAL A 480 -19.09 -26.08 -19.05
N ASN A 481 -20.14 -25.33 -18.71
CA ASN A 481 -20.96 -24.58 -19.66
C ASN A 481 -21.46 -25.43 -20.85
N GLY A 482 -21.75 -26.71 -20.61
CA GLY A 482 -22.21 -27.67 -21.63
C GLY A 482 -21.10 -28.46 -22.33
N GLU A 483 -19.83 -28.15 -22.08
CA GLU A 483 -18.68 -28.84 -22.68
C GLU A 483 -18.01 -29.80 -21.71
N GLU A 484 -17.68 -31.02 -22.15
CA GLU A 484 -16.95 -31.96 -21.31
C GLU A 484 -15.48 -31.53 -21.12
N LYS A 485 -14.99 -31.55 -19.89
CA LYS A 485 -13.58 -31.37 -19.54
C LYS A 485 -13.12 -32.47 -18.58
N ALA A 486 -11.82 -32.75 -18.60
CA ALA A 486 -11.19 -33.63 -17.63
C ALA A 486 -10.63 -32.81 -16.45
N ILE A 487 -10.70 -33.36 -15.25
CA ILE A 487 -10.03 -32.85 -14.04
C ILE A 487 -8.92 -33.81 -13.60
N CYS A 488 -8.05 -33.37 -12.70
CA CYS A 488 -6.84 -34.10 -12.32
C CYS A 488 -7.08 -35.44 -11.59
N ALA A 489 -8.27 -35.62 -11.00
CA ALA A 489 -8.64 -36.82 -10.28
C ALA A 489 -10.17 -36.96 -10.20
N LYS A 490 -10.64 -38.16 -9.85
CA LYS A 490 -12.09 -38.44 -9.76
C LYS A 490 -12.72 -37.69 -8.59
N VAL A 491 -13.95 -37.22 -8.77
CA VAL A 491 -14.81 -36.73 -7.68
C VAL A 491 -15.14 -37.87 -6.73
N LEU A 492 -14.98 -37.65 -5.43
CA LEU A 492 -15.19 -38.67 -4.39
C LEU A 492 -16.42 -38.36 -3.54
N ARG A 493 -17.02 -39.40 -2.98
CA ARG A 493 -18.00 -39.26 -1.89
C ARG A 493 -17.30 -39.42 -0.55
N ILE A 494 -17.30 -38.35 0.24
CA ILE A 494 -16.68 -38.28 1.57
C ILE A 494 -17.63 -37.52 2.49
N HIS A 495 -17.81 -37.97 3.74
CA HIS A 495 -18.70 -37.33 4.73
C HIS A 495 -20.11 -37.04 4.16
N ASP A 496 -20.65 -38.00 3.39
CA ASP A 496 -21.93 -37.91 2.69
C ASP A 496 -22.09 -36.76 1.68
N GLN A 497 -20.99 -36.10 1.30
CA GLN A 497 -20.95 -35.05 0.28
C GLN A 497 -20.07 -35.45 -0.91
N LEU A 498 -20.23 -34.76 -2.04
CA LEU A 498 -19.28 -34.84 -3.14
C LEU A 498 -18.13 -33.87 -2.89
N TYR A 499 -16.93 -34.39 -3.06
CA TYR A 499 -15.66 -33.72 -2.88
C TYR A 499 -14.93 -33.69 -4.22
N MET A 500 -14.47 -32.50 -4.58
CA MET A 500 -13.74 -32.24 -5.81
C MET A 500 -12.26 -32.07 -5.50
N PRO A 501 -11.35 -32.50 -6.39
CA PRO A 501 -9.94 -32.14 -6.27
C PRO A 501 -9.80 -30.61 -6.15
N ALA A 502 -8.97 -30.12 -5.24
CA ALA A 502 -8.85 -28.69 -4.95
C ALA A 502 -8.49 -27.89 -6.21
N SER A 503 -7.62 -28.43 -7.08
CA SER A 503 -7.26 -27.79 -8.34
C SER A 503 -8.40 -27.65 -9.35
N ALA A 504 -9.53 -28.36 -9.17
CA ALA A 504 -10.71 -28.16 -10.00
C ALA A 504 -11.37 -26.78 -9.76
N CYS A 505 -10.90 -25.99 -8.78
CA CYS A 505 -11.34 -24.61 -8.59
C CYS A 505 -10.99 -23.72 -9.80
N GLU A 506 -9.96 -24.08 -10.57
CA GLU A 506 -9.56 -23.39 -11.82
C GLU A 506 -10.71 -23.34 -12.85
N LEU A 507 -11.67 -24.26 -12.78
CA LEU A 507 -12.87 -24.24 -13.63
C LEU A 507 -13.78 -23.03 -13.36
N PHE A 508 -13.63 -22.40 -12.20
CA PHE A 508 -14.31 -21.18 -11.78
C PHE A 508 -13.40 -19.96 -11.81
N ASP A 509 -12.25 -20.04 -12.49
CA ASP A 509 -11.21 -19.00 -12.51
C ASP A 509 -10.69 -18.68 -11.09
N MET A 510 -10.72 -19.67 -10.19
CA MET A 510 -10.17 -19.56 -8.83
C MET A 510 -8.78 -20.19 -8.74
N ARG A 511 -7.93 -19.64 -7.88
CA ARG A 511 -6.67 -20.26 -7.44
C ARG A 511 -6.81 -20.91 -6.07
N TRP A 512 -5.90 -21.84 -5.76
CA TRP A 512 -5.82 -22.43 -4.43
C TRP A 512 -4.38 -22.59 -3.95
N ALA A 513 -4.21 -22.60 -2.62
CA ALA A 513 -2.94 -22.91 -1.97
C ALA A 513 -3.17 -23.65 -0.65
N TYR A 514 -2.21 -24.49 -0.24
CA TYR A 514 -2.24 -25.20 1.04
C TYR A 514 -1.16 -24.67 1.98
N ALA A 515 -1.58 -24.09 3.10
CA ALA A 515 -0.69 -23.69 4.18
C ALA A 515 -0.49 -24.88 5.13
N GLU A 516 0.55 -25.67 4.92
CA GLU A 516 0.79 -26.94 5.63
C GLU A 516 0.90 -26.75 7.14
N ARG A 517 1.73 -25.80 7.58
CA ARG A 517 1.94 -25.46 8.99
C ARG A 517 0.64 -25.13 9.72
N ASN A 518 -0.24 -24.38 9.06
CA ASN A 518 -1.47 -23.85 9.65
C ASN A 518 -2.67 -24.78 9.43
N ASN A 519 -2.55 -25.71 8.48
CA ASN A 519 -3.53 -26.70 8.07
C ASN A 519 -4.85 -26.09 7.54
N PHE A 520 -4.74 -25.18 6.57
CA PHE A 520 -5.89 -24.70 5.79
C PHE A 520 -5.56 -24.62 4.29
N ILE A 521 -6.59 -24.76 3.47
CA ILE A 521 -6.56 -24.51 2.03
C ILE A 521 -7.22 -23.16 1.76
N SER A 522 -6.49 -22.25 1.11
CA SER A 522 -7.05 -21.00 0.60
C SER A 522 -7.60 -21.20 -0.80
N PHE A 523 -8.79 -20.67 -1.06
CA PHE A 523 -9.35 -20.48 -2.39
C PHE A 523 -9.55 -18.99 -2.62
N GLU A 524 -9.14 -18.49 -3.79
CA GLU A 524 -9.15 -17.07 -4.10
C GLU A 524 -9.62 -16.81 -5.53
N HIS A 525 -10.24 -15.66 -5.74
CA HIS A 525 -10.78 -15.24 -7.03
C HIS A 525 -10.61 -13.72 -7.16
N GLU A 526 -10.27 -13.22 -8.34
CA GLU A 526 -10.03 -11.79 -8.56
C GLU A 526 -11.31 -10.96 -8.43
N SER A 527 -12.38 -11.43 -9.10
CA SER A 527 -13.60 -10.65 -9.31
C SER A 527 -14.15 -9.99 -8.04
N GLU A 528 -14.53 -8.72 -8.24
CA GLU A 528 -15.29 -7.88 -7.32
C GLU A 528 -16.81 -8.14 -7.41
N SER A 529 -17.24 -9.01 -8.32
CA SER A 529 -18.64 -9.38 -8.46
C SER A 529 -19.11 -10.08 -7.18
N HIS A 530 -20.31 -9.72 -6.73
CA HIS A 530 -21.00 -10.41 -5.65
C HIS A 530 -21.83 -11.51 -6.30
N PRO A 531 -21.41 -12.79 -6.25
CA PRO A 531 -22.19 -13.84 -6.88
C PRO A 531 -23.42 -14.09 -6.01
N ILE A 532 -24.49 -13.36 -6.29
CA ILE A 532 -25.79 -13.52 -5.65
C ILE A 532 -26.68 -14.16 -6.70
N THR A 533 -27.19 -15.36 -6.41
CA THR A 533 -28.20 -15.97 -7.25
C THR A 533 -29.46 -15.11 -7.31
N VAL A 534 -30.00 -14.92 -8.51
CA VAL A 534 -31.28 -14.24 -8.68
C VAL A 534 -32.38 -15.09 -8.04
N GLN A 535 -33.17 -14.49 -7.15
CA GLN A 535 -34.42 -15.10 -6.71
C GLN A 535 -35.43 -14.94 -7.86
N PRO A 536 -35.90 -16.04 -8.46
CA PRO A 536 -36.76 -16.00 -9.65
C PRO A 536 -38.13 -15.37 -9.37
#